data_AF-A0A8T6MR36-F1
#
_entry.id   AF-A0A8T6MR36-F1
#
_cell.length_a   1.000
_cell.length_b   1.000
_cell.length_c   1.000
_cell.angle_alpha   90.00
_cell.angle_beta   90.00
_cell.angle_gamma   90.00
#
_symmetry.space_group_name_H-M   'P 1'
#
loop_
_entity.id
_entity.type
_entity.pdbx_description
1 polymer ?
#
loop_
_entity_poly.entity_id
_entity_poly.type
_entity_poly.pdbx_seq_one_letter_code
_entity_poly.pdbx_strand_id
1 'polypeptide(L)'
;MSLITFIERKGNMFTVSILAVIGILFLPVIVPNIFHGLHIAHIFLHIAGIALATFLTVSAAYAYAKIKTRKLAITTIAFSLFVASEIIIIIDVTWPYTFYLGNVSMEQISHMLLIGMLGIFSIGVFRRD
;
A
#
# COMPACT_ATOMS: atom_id res chain seq x y z
N MET A 1 -15.46 -24.57 9.49
CA MET A 1 -14.37 -23.57 9.57
C MET A 1 -15.02 -22.20 9.55
N SER A 2 -14.73 -21.30 10.49
CA SER A 2 -15.30 -19.94 10.46
C SER A 2 -14.50 -19.06 9.50
N LEU A 3 -15.13 -18.03 8.92
CA LEU A 3 -14.48 -17.09 8.00
C LEU A 3 -13.23 -16.44 8.63
N ILE A 4 -13.30 -16.14 9.93
CA ILE A 4 -12.19 -15.56 10.71
C ILE A 4 -11.02 -16.55 10.74
N THR A 5 -11.25 -17.80 11.12
CA THR A 5 -10.19 -18.84 11.18
C THR A 5 -9.59 -19.15 9.81
N PHE A 6 -10.34 -18.95 8.73
CA PHE A 6 -9.82 -19.05 7.36
C PHE A 6 -8.88 -17.87 7.04
N ILE A 7 -9.28 -16.64 7.35
CA ILE A 7 -8.50 -15.43 7.04
C ILE A 7 -7.20 -15.38 7.85
N GLU A 8 -7.20 -15.78 9.13
CA GLU A 8 -6.02 -15.70 10.01
C GLU A 8 -4.83 -16.57 9.58
N ARG A 9 -5.03 -17.53 8.67
CA ARG A 9 -3.95 -18.35 8.15
C ARG A 9 -3.04 -17.50 7.26
N LYS A 10 -1.73 -17.45 7.54
CA LYS A 10 -0.75 -16.58 6.85
C LYS A 10 -0.91 -16.54 5.31
N GLY A 11 -1.00 -17.70 4.67
CA GLY A 11 -1.19 -17.78 3.20
C GLY A 11 -2.53 -17.24 2.71
N ASN A 12 -3.57 -17.31 3.54
CA ASN A 12 -4.90 -16.81 3.21
C ASN A 12 -4.97 -15.29 3.42
N MET A 13 -4.31 -14.73 4.45
CA MET A 13 -4.17 -13.27 4.60
C MET A 13 -3.56 -12.64 3.35
N PHE A 14 -2.46 -13.22 2.85
CA PHE A 14 -1.82 -12.78 1.61
C PHE A 14 -2.75 -12.82 0.41
N THR A 15 -3.39 -13.97 0.19
CA THR A 15 -4.30 -14.17 -0.95
C THR A 15 -5.48 -13.21 -0.91
N VAL A 16 -6.11 -13.05 0.26
CA VAL A 16 -7.27 -12.15 0.45
C VAL A 16 -6.87 -10.69 0.24
N SER A 17 -5.73 -10.25 0.77
CA SER A 17 -5.24 -8.88 0.56
C SER A 17 -5.00 -8.58 -0.92
N ILE A 18 -4.37 -9.51 -1.64
CA ILE A 18 -4.09 -9.32 -3.07
C ILE A 18 -5.39 -9.28 -3.88
N LEU A 19 -6.29 -10.26 -3.67
CA LEU A 19 -7.55 -10.31 -4.39
C LEU A 19 -8.43 -9.08 -4.12
N ALA A 20 -8.40 -8.55 -2.88
CA ALA A 20 -9.10 -7.32 -2.54
C ALA A 20 -8.53 -6.12 -3.31
N VAL A 21 -7.21 -5.94 -3.33
CA VAL A 21 -6.57 -4.84 -4.07
C VAL A 21 -6.85 -4.93 -5.57
N ILE A 22 -6.65 -6.10 -6.17
CA ILE A 22 -6.94 -6.32 -7.60
C ILE A 22 -8.42 -6.04 -7.88
N GLY A 23 -9.33 -6.59 -7.08
CA GLY A 23 -10.77 -6.42 -7.27
C GLY A 23 -11.22 -4.95 -7.19
N ILE A 24 -10.69 -4.18 -6.24
CA ILE A 24 -11.00 -2.75 -6.08
C ILE A 24 -10.45 -1.92 -7.24
N LEU A 25 -9.23 -2.22 -7.69
CA LEU A 25 -8.54 -1.43 -8.73
C LEU A 25 -8.89 -1.84 -10.16
N PHE A 26 -9.53 -3.00 -10.35
CA PHE A 26 -9.78 -3.56 -11.68
C PHE A 26 -10.54 -2.61 -12.61
N LEU A 27 -11.73 -2.16 -12.20
CA LEU A 27 -12.57 -1.27 -13.01
C LEU A 27 -12.01 0.16 -13.14
N PRO A 28 -11.63 0.85 -12.05
CA PRO A 28 -11.25 2.27 -12.15
C PRO A 28 -9.84 2.49 -12.70
N VAL A 29 -8.92 1.52 -12.60
CA VAL A 29 -7.50 1.71 -12.94
C VAL A 29 -7.06 0.76 -14.04
N ILE A 30 -7.31 -0.54 -13.91
CA ILE A 30 -6.78 -1.52 -14.87
C ILE A 30 -7.50 -1.36 -16.22
N VAL A 31 -8.82 -1.52 -16.26
CA VAL A 31 -9.62 -1.48 -17.50
C VAL A 31 -9.34 -0.25 -18.39
N PRO A 32 -9.38 1.01 -17.91
CA PRO A 32 -9.15 2.17 -18.77
C PRO A 32 -7.71 2.27 -19.30
N ASN A 33 -6.76 1.60 -18.66
CA ASN A 33 -5.35 1.71 -19.00
C ASN A 33 -4.79 0.53 -19.80
N ILE A 34 -5.53 -0.59 -19.96
CA ILE A 34 -5.08 -1.82 -20.68
C ILE A 34 -4.45 -1.54 -22.06
N PHE A 35 -4.94 -0.51 -22.77
CA PHE A 35 -4.48 -0.18 -24.13
C PHE A 35 -3.42 0.94 -24.19
N HIS A 36 -2.97 1.47 -23.05
CA HIS A 36 -1.95 2.53 -22.97
C HIS A 36 -0.52 1.96 -22.87
N GLY A 37 0.02 1.47 -24.00
CA GLY A 37 1.45 1.21 -24.27
C GLY A 37 2.38 0.90 -23.07
N LEU A 38 3.54 1.59 -22.98
CA LEU A 38 4.53 1.40 -21.91
C LEU A 38 4.07 1.90 -20.53
N HIS A 39 3.01 2.72 -20.46
CA HIS A 39 2.46 3.21 -19.20
C HIS A 39 1.83 2.09 -18.36
N ILE A 40 1.34 1.03 -19.00
CA ILE A 40 0.74 -0.11 -18.30
C ILE A 40 1.72 -0.79 -17.34
N ALA A 41 2.98 -0.92 -17.74
CA ALA A 41 3.99 -1.61 -16.93
C ALA A 41 4.27 -0.84 -15.62
N HIS A 42 4.30 0.49 -15.70
CA HIS A 42 4.46 1.36 -14.55
C HIS A 42 3.24 1.30 -13.61
N ILE A 43 2.02 1.28 -14.16
CA ILE A 43 0.78 1.09 -13.37
C ILE A 43 0.79 -0.27 -12.67
N PHE A 44 1.18 -1.35 -13.36
CA PHE A 44 1.27 -2.68 -12.75
C PHE A 44 2.30 -2.75 -11.62
N LEU A 45 3.43 -2.05 -11.75
CA LEU A 45 4.42 -1.94 -10.67
C LEU A 45 3.78 -1.34 -9.42
N HIS A 46 3.04 -0.24 -9.58
CA HIS A 46 2.37 0.41 -8.46
C HIS A 46 1.22 -0.44 -7.88
N ILE A 47 0.45 -1.15 -8.71
CA ILE A 47 -0.57 -2.10 -8.22
C ILE A 47 0.08 -3.22 -7.39
N ALA A 48 1.22 -3.77 -7.84
CA ALA A 48 1.98 -4.75 -7.07
C ALA A 48 2.51 -4.14 -5.76
N GLY A 49 2.97 -2.88 -5.80
CA GLY A 49 3.33 -2.08 -4.63
C GLY A 49 2.20 -1.98 -3.61
N ILE A 50 1.01 -1.54 -4.03
CA ILE A 50 -0.19 -1.46 -3.19
C ILE A 50 -0.54 -2.83 -2.60
N ALA A 51 -0.52 -3.89 -3.40
CA ALA A 51 -0.86 -5.23 -2.95
C ALA A 51 0.09 -5.72 -1.85
N LEU A 52 1.39 -5.57 -2.04
CA LEU A 52 2.41 -5.92 -1.06
C LEU A 52 2.32 -5.05 0.19
N ALA A 53 2.22 -3.72 0.03
CA ALA A 53 2.12 -2.78 1.14
C ALA A 53 0.85 -3.01 1.98
N THR A 54 -0.27 -3.34 1.34
CA THR A 54 -1.54 -3.67 2.02
C THR A 54 -1.39 -4.96 2.82
N PHE A 55 -0.83 -6.02 2.22
CA PHE A 55 -0.57 -7.27 2.94
C PHE A 55 0.34 -7.06 4.16
N LEU A 56 1.42 -6.30 4.00
CA LEU A 56 2.35 -5.99 5.08
C LEU A 56 1.68 -5.16 6.18
N THR A 57 0.85 -4.19 5.81
CA THR A 57 0.06 -3.36 6.74
C THR A 57 -0.91 -4.21 7.55
N VAL A 58 -1.71 -5.06 6.89
CA VAL A 58 -2.68 -5.95 7.55
C VAL A 58 -1.96 -6.95 8.46
N SER A 59 -0.84 -7.51 8.01
CA SER A 59 -0.04 -8.46 8.80
C SER A 59 0.58 -7.80 10.04
N ALA A 60 1.14 -6.60 9.89
CA ALA A 60 1.70 -5.83 10.99
C ALA A 60 0.62 -5.38 11.98
N ALA A 61 -0.54 -4.92 11.48
CA ALA A 61 -1.68 -4.52 12.31
C ALA A 61 -2.23 -5.71 13.10
N TYR A 62 -2.36 -6.87 12.46
CA TYR A 62 -2.80 -8.11 13.10
C TYR A 62 -1.82 -8.56 14.18
N ALA A 63 -0.52 -8.55 13.89
CA ALA A 63 0.51 -8.87 14.87
C ALA A 63 0.49 -7.88 16.04
N TYR A 64 0.31 -6.58 15.76
CA TYR A 64 0.17 -5.55 16.78
C TYR A 64 -1.07 -5.79 17.66
N ALA A 65 -2.20 -6.19 17.07
CA ALA A 65 -3.41 -6.49 17.82
C ALA A 65 -3.21 -7.63 18.84
N LYS A 66 -2.28 -8.57 18.58
CA LYS A 66 -1.96 -9.68 19.48
C LYS A 66 -0.85 -9.37 20.49
N ILE A 67 0.25 -8.75 20.05
CA ILE A 67 1.48 -8.62 20.83
C ILE A 67 1.59 -7.21 21.47
N LYS A 68 0.99 -6.19 20.87
CA LYS A 68 0.90 -4.80 21.38
C LYS A 68 2.25 -4.08 21.59
N THR A 69 3.32 -4.45 20.88
CA THR A 69 4.60 -3.72 20.94
C THR A 69 4.58 -2.43 20.11
N ARG A 70 5.34 -1.42 20.54
CA ARG A 70 5.42 -0.15 19.77
C ARG A 70 6.13 -0.35 18.45
N LYS A 71 7.10 -1.27 18.39
CA LYS A 71 7.73 -1.71 17.14
C LYS A 71 6.69 -2.07 16.08
N LEU A 72 5.72 -2.93 16.41
CA LEU A 72 4.69 -3.35 15.46
C LEU A 72 3.72 -2.22 15.10
N ALA A 73 3.39 -1.34 16.04
CA ALA A 73 2.58 -0.15 15.74
C ALA A 73 3.29 0.79 14.74
N ILE A 74 4.57 1.08 14.96
CA ILE A 74 5.39 1.91 14.08
C ILE A 74 5.52 1.27 12.70
N THR A 75 5.79 -0.03 12.63
CA THR A 75 5.84 -0.77 11.36
C THR A 75 4.49 -0.73 10.63
N THR A 76 3.37 -0.82 11.34
CA THR A 76 2.03 -0.69 10.75
C THR A 76 1.84 0.70 10.14
N ILE A 77 2.20 1.76 10.86
CA ILE A 77 2.11 3.15 10.37
C ILE A 77 2.99 3.34 9.13
N ALA A 78 4.23 2.83 9.15
CA ALA A 78 5.12 2.89 8.01
C ALA A 78 4.51 2.23 6.76
N PHE A 79 4.03 0.98 6.87
CA PHE A 79 3.43 0.31 5.72
C PHE A 79 2.11 0.96 5.26
N SER A 80 1.32 1.54 6.18
CA SER A 80 0.16 2.36 5.80
C SER A 80 0.55 3.60 4.99
N LEU A 81 1.65 4.26 5.32
CA LEU A 81 2.17 5.39 4.52
C LEU A 81 2.65 4.92 3.14
N PHE A 82 3.20 3.71 3.03
CA PHE A 82 3.53 3.13 1.74
C PHE A 82 2.27 2.91 0.89
N VAL A 83 1.21 2.32 1.47
CA VAL A 83 -0.09 2.19 0.78
C VAL A 83 -0.62 3.55 0.31
N ALA A 84 -0.58 4.56 1.18
CA ALA A 84 -1.04 5.90 0.84
C ALA A 84 -0.24 6.52 -0.32
N SER A 85 1.09 6.38 -0.30
CA SER A 85 1.94 6.85 -1.39
C SER A 85 1.60 6.19 -2.72
N GLU A 86 1.45 4.87 -2.72
CA GLU A 86 1.14 4.10 -3.93
C GLU A 86 -0.27 4.38 -4.48
N ILE A 87 -1.24 4.70 -3.60
CA ILE A 87 -2.56 5.17 -4.04
C ILE A 87 -2.46 6.55 -4.70
N ILE A 88 -1.69 7.48 -4.13
CA ILE A 88 -1.52 8.82 -4.69
C ILE A 88 -0.87 8.77 -6.07
N ILE A 89 0.18 7.98 -6.24
CA ILE A 89 0.84 7.84 -7.56
C ILE A 89 -0.06 7.14 -8.58
N ILE A 90 -0.88 6.16 -8.19
CA ILE A 90 -1.89 5.58 -9.09
C ILE A 90 -2.90 6.62 -9.55
N ILE A 91 -3.37 7.49 -8.65
CA ILE A 91 -4.28 8.59 -9.00
C ILE A 91 -3.60 9.54 -9.99
N ASP A 92 -2.35 9.93 -9.73
CA ASP A 92 -1.58 10.84 -10.59
C ASP A 92 -1.34 10.25 -11.98
N VAL A 93 -0.96 8.97 -12.06
CA VAL A 93 -0.73 8.28 -13.35
C VAL A 93 -2.04 8.03 -14.11
N THR A 94 -3.15 7.80 -13.42
CA THR A 94 -4.47 7.59 -14.05
C THR A 94 -5.08 8.90 -14.55
N TRP A 95 -4.89 10.00 -13.82
CA TRP A 95 -5.38 11.34 -14.16
C TRP A 95 -4.25 12.37 -14.11
N PRO A 96 -3.31 12.32 -15.07
CA PRO A 96 -2.15 13.19 -15.06
C PRO A 96 -2.57 14.65 -15.12
N TYR A 97 -1.82 15.51 -14.43
CA TYR A 97 -2.03 16.96 -14.37
C TYR A 97 -3.39 17.42 -13.79
N THR A 98 -4.15 16.52 -13.16
CA THR A 98 -5.49 16.85 -12.65
C THR A 98 -5.47 17.35 -11.20
N PHE A 99 -4.55 16.82 -10.37
CA PHE A 99 -4.55 17.06 -8.93
C PHE A 99 -3.22 17.67 -8.46
N TYR A 100 -3.31 18.84 -7.81
CA TYR A 100 -2.17 19.56 -7.25
C TYR A 100 -2.53 20.15 -5.89
N LEU A 101 -1.55 20.29 -5.01
CA LEU A 101 -1.66 21.03 -3.76
C LEU A 101 -0.81 22.31 -3.86
N GLY A 102 -1.41 23.38 -4.36
CA GLY A 102 -0.67 24.59 -4.72
C GLY A 102 0.33 24.29 -5.84
N ASN A 103 1.62 24.50 -5.55
CA ASN A 103 2.71 24.25 -6.52
C ASN A 103 3.32 22.84 -6.41
N VAL A 104 2.74 21.95 -5.58
CA VAL A 104 3.25 20.61 -5.34
C VAL A 104 2.38 19.59 -6.07
N SER A 105 2.99 18.75 -6.92
CA SER A 105 2.28 17.68 -7.64
C SER A 105 1.96 16.50 -6.73
N MET A 106 0.96 15.69 -7.11
CA MET A 106 0.65 14.43 -6.40
C MET A 106 1.85 13.46 -6.41
N GLU A 107 2.60 13.41 -7.51
CA GLU A 107 3.88 12.69 -7.56
C GLU A 107 4.85 13.15 -6.46
N GLN A 108 5.03 14.46 -6.25
CA GLN A 108 5.92 14.95 -5.20
C GLN A 108 5.40 14.59 -3.81
N ILE A 109 4.08 14.64 -3.59
CA ILE A 109 3.45 14.22 -2.34
C ILE A 109 3.68 12.72 -2.08
N SER A 110 3.52 11.87 -3.10
CA SER A 110 3.76 10.43 -2.96
C SER A 110 5.21 10.13 -2.58
N HIS A 111 6.19 10.83 -3.17
CA HIS A 111 7.60 10.70 -2.82
C HIS A 111 7.88 11.18 -1.39
N MET A 112 7.27 12.27 -0.94
CA MET A 112 7.39 12.73 0.46
C MET A 112 6.85 11.68 1.44
N LEU A 113 5.73 11.03 1.12
CA LEU A 113 5.19 9.93 1.92
C LEU A 113 6.13 8.71 1.92
N LEU A 114 6.77 8.37 0.81
CA LEU A 114 7.78 7.29 0.76
C LEU A 114 8.99 7.61 1.65
N ILE A 115 9.50 8.84 1.60
CA ILE A 115 10.61 9.27 2.45
C ILE A 115 10.19 9.21 3.93
N GLY A 116 9.00 9.70 4.26
CA GLY A 116 8.44 9.60 5.61
C GLY A 116 8.26 8.15 6.07
N MET A 117 7.78 7.28 5.18
CA MET A 117 7.66 5.85 5.42
C MET A 117 9.00 5.22 5.74
N LEU A 118 10.05 5.48 4.94
CA LEU A 118 11.39 4.97 5.19
C LEU A 118 11.95 5.44 6.54
N GLY A 119 11.74 6.72 6.87
CA GLY A 119 12.13 7.28 8.16
C GLY A 119 11.45 6.56 9.33
N ILE A 120 10.12 6.45 9.29
CA ILE A 120 9.34 5.79 10.35
C ILE A 120 9.67 4.29 10.42
N PHE A 121 9.81 3.63 9.28
CA PHE A 121 10.18 2.22 9.20
C PHE A 121 11.53 1.96 9.84
N SER A 122 12.53 2.81 9.58
CA SER A 122 13.87 2.71 10.17
C SER A 122 13.82 2.77 11.70
N ILE A 123 12.98 3.65 12.27
CA ILE A 123 12.74 3.73 13.72
C ILE A 123 12.17 2.40 14.22
N GLY A 124 11.17 1.84 13.55
CA GLY A 124 10.56 0.56 13.93
C GLY A 124 11.55 -0.61 13.88
N VAL A 125 12.44 -0.65 12.89
CA VAL A 125 13.44 -1.72 12.71
C VAL A 125 14.43 -1.77 13.88
N PHE A 126 14.96 -0.63 14.30
CA PHE A 126 15.99 -0.56 15.35
C PHE A 126 15.44 -0.54 16.78
N ARG A 127 14.12 -0.53 16.95
CA ARG A 127 13.50 -0.66 18.27
C ARG A 127 13.69 -2.05 18.89
N ARG A 128 13.91 -2.06 20.20
CA ARG A 128 14.28 -3.25 21.01
C ARG A 128 13.21 -3.69 22.00
N ASP A 129 12.06 -3.02 22.01
CA ASP A 129 10.90 -3.40 22.82
C ASP A 129 10.05 -4.49 22.17
#